data_AF-A0A3E5FN52-F1
#
_entry.id   AF-A0A3E5FN52-F1
#
_cell.length_a   1.000
_cell.length_b   1.000
_cell.length_c   1.000
_cell.angle_alpha   90.00
_cell.angle_beta   90.00
_cell.angle_gamma   90.00
#
_symmetry.space_group_name_H-M   'P 1'
#
loop_
_entity.id
_entity.type
_entity.pdbx_description
1 polymer ?
#
loop_
_entity_poly.entity_id
_entity_poly.type
_entity_poly.pdbx_seq_one_letter_code
_entity_poly.pdbx_strand_id
1 'polypeptide(L)'
;MNIITIICLILFLLCLVIPMNKKISRYHIPLAWSLLVFSIIHGILETKNTAMITGKLAWLSLLVVIIFAYILKRNNLKWKKYHILLSIIFSILVVIHIIQAIVL
;
A
#
# COMPACT_ATOMS: atom_id res chain seq x y z
N MET A 1 -2.37 -7.03 -18.36
CA MET A 1 -2.48 -6.25 -17.10
C MET A 1 -3.90 -6.38 -16.60
N ASN A 2 -4.10 -7.09 -15.48
CA ASN A 2 -5.44 -7.47 -15.03
C ASN A 2 -6.16 -6.24 -14.44
N ILE A 3 -7.50 -6.18 -14.56
CA ILE A 3 -8.32 -5.07 -14.04
C ILE A 3 -7.98 -4.78 -12.56
N ILE A 4 -7.72 -5.82 -11.78
CA ILE A 4 -7.35 -5.73 -10.36
C ILE A 4 -6.01 -5.00 -10.17
N THR A 5 -5.03 -5.19 -11.06
CA THR A 5 -3.75 -4.47 -11.02
C THR A 5 -3.95 -2.97 -11.22
N ILE A 6 -4.82 -2.59 -12.18
CA ILE A 6 -5.16 -1.18 -12.43
C ILE A 6 -5.85 -0.58 -11.20
N ILE A 7 -6.80 -1.31 -10.59
CA ILE A 7 -7.47 -0.89 -9.36
C ILE A 7 -6.45 -0.67 -8.23
N CYS A 8 -5.52 -1.62 -8.02
CA CYS A 8 -4.47 -1.50 -6.99
C CYS A 8 -3.60 -0.26 -7.23
N LEU A 9 -3.22 0.01 -8.48
CA LEU A 9 -2.38 1.15 -8.83
C LEU A 9 -3.11 2.48 -8.59
N ILE A 10 -4.38 2.57 -8.98
CA ILE A 10 -5.21 3.76 -8.70
C ILE A 10 -5.36 3.98 -7.20
N LEU A 11 -5.70 2.93 -6.43
CA LEU A 11 -5.85 3.01 -4.97
C LEU A 11 -4.54 3.44 -4.29
N PHE A 12 -3.41 2.91 -4.74
CA PHE A 12 -2.09 3.29 -4.24
C PHE A 12 -1.80 4.78 -4.47
N LEU A 13 -2.01 5.27 -5.70
CA LEU A 13 -1.83 6.69 -6.03
C LEU A 13 -2.78 7.59 -5.23
N LEU A 14 -4.04 7.19 -5.07
CA LEU A 14 -5.01 7.92 -4.23
C LEU A 14 -4.54 7.98 -2.77
N CYS A 15 -4.01 6.89 -2.22
CA CYS A 15 -3.46 6.86 -0.86
C CYS A 15 -2.26 7.79 -0.67
N LEU A 16 -1.47 8.06 -1.71
CA LEU A 16 -0.36 9.03 -1.66
C LEU A 16 -0.85 10.49 -1.71
N VAL A 17 -1.83 10.78 -2.57
CA VAL A 17 -2.25 12.17 -2.86
C VAL A 17 -3.30 12.68 -1.87
N ILE A 18 -4.27 11.85 -1.48
CA ILE A 18 -5.42 12.27 -0.65
C ILE A 18 -5.01 12.87 0.71
N PRO A 19 -4.00 12.36 1.44
CA PRO A 19 -3.55 12.95 2.69
C PRO A 19 -3.09 14.41 2.57
N MET A 20 -2.70 14.86 1.37
CA MET A 20 -2.28 16.25 1.11
C MET A 20 -3.46 17.21 1.12
N ASN A 21 -4.68 16.72 0.89
CA ASN A 21 -5.90 17.53 0.85
C ASN A 21 -6.80 17.25 2.07
N LYS A 22 -6.81 18.20 3.01
CA LYS A 22 -7.58 18.10 4.27
C LYS A 22 -9.06 17.80 4.08
N LYS A 23 -9.69 18.26 2.98
CA LYS A 23 -11.14 18.07 2.74
C LYS A 23 -11.49 16.59 2.48
N ILE A 24 -10.60 15.87 1.81
CA ILE A 24 -10.83 14.48 1.37
C ILE A 24 -10.00 13.46 2.15
N SER A 25 -9.12 13.91 3.06
CA SER A 25 -8.30 13.05 3.92
C SER A 25 -9.10 12.00 4.72
N ARG A 26 -10.39 12.27 5.02
CA ARG A 26 -11.29 11.29 5.65
C ARG A 26 -11.45 10.00 4.85
N TYR A 27 -11.30 10.04 3.53
CA TYR A 27 -11.40 8.88 2.65
C TYR A 27 -10.11 8.06 2.59
N HIS A 28 -9.00 8.55 3.15
CA HIS A 28 -7.73 7.81 3.10
C HIS A 28 -7.81 6.46 3.82
N ILE A 29 -8.47 6.39 4.97
CA ILE A 29 -8.60 5.15 5.76
C ILE A 29 -9.36 4.05 4.98
N PRO A 30 -10.58 4.28 4.47
CA PRO A 30 -11.28 3.25 3.70
C PRO A 30 -10.52 2.87 2.43
N LEU A 31 -9.85 3.81 1.77
CA LEU A 31 -9.05 3.51 0.57
C LEU A 31 -7.82 2.65 0.87
N ALA A 32 -7.16 2.86 2.01
CA ALA A 32 -6.03 2.02 2.44
C ALA A 32 -6.47 0.57 2.72
N TRP A 33 -7.64 0.39 3.33
CA TRP A 33 -8.23 -0.93 3.53
C TRP A 33 -8.62 -1.59 2.21
N SER A 34 -9.25 -0.84 1.29
CA SER A 34 -9.54 -1.34 -0.06
C SER A 34 -8.27 -1.77 -0.77
N LEU A 35 -7.21 -0.96 -0.72
CA LEU A 35 -5.91 -1.28 -1.31
C LEU A 35 -5.37 -2.61 -0.77
N LEU A 36 -5.44 -2.82 0.54
CA LEU A 36 -5.01 -4.07 1.15
C LEU A 36 -5.79 -5.27 0.60
N VAL A 37 -7.12 -5.20 0.58
CA VAL A 37 -7.98 -6.29 0.08
C VAL A 37 -7.67 -6.60 -1.38
N PHE A 38 -7.64 -5.60 -2.25
CA PHE A 38 -7.33 -5.80 -3.67
C PHE A 38 -5.91 -6.30 -3.90
N SER A 39 -4.93 -5.87 -3.10
CA SER A 39 -3.54 -6.35 -3.20
C SER A 39 -3.40 -7.83 -2.83
N ILE A 40 -4.16 -8.30 -1.84
CA ILE A 40 -4.19 -9.72 -1.46
C ILE A 40 -4.86 -10.55 -2.57
N ILE A 41 -6.00 -10.10 -3.08
CA ILE A 41 -6.69 -10.77 -4.20
C ILE A 41 -5.76 -10.84 -5.42
N HIS A 42 -5.08 -9.73 -5.75
CA HIS A 42 -4.10 -9.71 -6.83
C HIS A 42 -3.01 -10.78 -6.62
N GLY A 43 -2.40 -10.84 -5.43
CA GLY A 43 -1.35 -11.81 -5.12
C GLY A 43 -1.81 -13.27 -5.11
N ILE A 44 -3.08 -13.53 -4.74
CA ILE A 44 -3.66 -14.89 -4.80
C ILE A 44 -3.90 -15.32 -6.25
N LEU A 45 -4.32 -14.41 -7.13
CA LEU A 45 -4.53 -14.71 -8.54
C LEU A 45 -3.20 -14.93 -9.28
N GLU A 46 -2.15 -14.20 -8.88
CA GLU A 46 -0.84 -14.22 -9.53
C GLU A 46 0.09 -15.29 -8.90
N THR A 47 -0.22 -16.57 -9.13
CA THR A 47 0.46 -17.70 -8.46
C THR A 47 1.78 -18.16 -9.07
N LYS A 48 2.16 -17.69 -10.26
CA LYS A 48 3.29 -18.26 -11.06
C LYS A 48 4.40 -17.26 -11.43
N ASN A 49 4.40 -16.07 -10.84
CA ASN A 49 5.32 -15.00 -11.24
C ASN A 49 6.58 -14.94 -10.34
N THR A 50 7.75 -14.71 -10.93
CA THR A 50 9.04 -14.45 -10.26
C THR A 50 8.96 -13.29 -9.28
N ALA A 51 8.09 -12.31 -9.52
CA ALA A 51 7.84 -11.17 -8.62
C ALA A 51 6.95 -11.49 -7.40
N MET A 52 6.56 -12.76 -7.16
CA MET A 52 5.65 -13.13 -6.07
C MET A 52 6.19 -12.79 -4.67
N ILE A 53 7.48 -12.97 -4.43
CA ILE A 53 8.09 -12.73 -3.12
C ILE A 53 7.99 -11.24 -2.75
N THR A 54 8.35 -10.35 -3.68
CA THR A 54 8.28 -8.90 -3.44
C THR A 54 6.85 -8.40 -3.37
N GLY A 55 5.91 -9.02 -4.10
CA GLY A 55 4.48 -8.76 -3.94
C GLY A 55 3.98 -9.13 -2.54
N LYS A 56 4.41 -10.29 -2.01
CA LYS A 56 4.09 -10.70 -0.62
C LYS A 56 4.64 -9.74 0.42
N LEU A 57 5.88 -9.33 0.27
CA LEU A 57 6.50 -8.33 1.16
C LEU A 57 5.77 -6.98 1.10
N ALA A 58 5.33 -6.54 -0.08
CA ALA A 58 4.61 -5.28 -0.24
C ALA A 58 3.26 -5.26 0.50
N TRP A 59 2.41 -6.28 0.33
CA TRP A 59 1.11 -6.29 1.02
C TRP A 59 1.25 -6.56 2.54
N LEU A 60 2.27 -7.32 2.96
CA LEU A 60 2.61 -7.45 4.39
C LEU A 60 3.05 -6.12 4.98
N SER A 61 3.89 -5.36 4.27
CA SER A 61 4.29 -4.02 4.70
C SER A 61 3.10 -3.08 4.79
N LEU A 62 2.14 -3.16 3.86
CA LEU A 62 0.90 -2.38 3.91
C LEU A 62 0.07 -2.73 5.16
N LEU A 63 -0.06 -4.01 5.48
CA LEU A 63 -0.75 -4.47 6.69
C LEU A 63 -0.10 -3.89 7.95
N VAL A 64 1.25 -3.90 8.01
CA VAL A 64 2.01 -3.30 9.12
C VAL A 64 1.72 -1.80 9.23
N VAL A 65 1.74 -1.05 8.12
CA VAL A 65 1.42 0.38 8.11
C VAL A 65 0.02 0.64 8.69
N ILE A 66 -0.97 -0.16 8.30
CA ILE A 66 -2.36 -0.04 8.76
C ILE A 66 -2.45 -0.32 10.26
N ILE A 67 -1.89 -1.44 10.73
CA ILE A 67 -1.92 -1.81 12.16
C ILE A 67 -1.23 -0.74 13.02
N PHE A 68 -0.03 -0.30 12.64
CA PHE A 68 0.68 0.76 13.37
C PHE A 68 -0.08 2.09 13.39
N ALA A 69 -0.84 2.39 12.34
CA ALA A 69 -1.66 3.59 12.30
C ALA A 69 -2.76 3.58 13.38
N TYR A 70 -3.27 2.41 13.79
CA TYR A 70 -4.27 2.29 14.85
C TYR A 70 -3.68 2.15 16.26
N ILE A 71 -2.52 1.50 16.41
CA ILE A 71 -1.90 1.26 17.73
C ILE A 71 -1.40 2.56 18.38
N LEU A 72 -0.78 3.43 17.59
CA LEU A 72 -0.23 4.68 18.10
C LEU A 72 -1.32 5.76 18.09
N LYS A 73 -1.37 6.63 19.12
CA LYS A 73 -2.29 7.78 19.13
C LYS A 73 -1.98 8.74 17.98
N ARG A 74 -2.94 8.94 17.09
CA ARG A 74 -2.85 9.77 15.87
C ARG A 74 -2.35 11.21 16.08
N ASN A 75 -2.53 11.75 17.29
CA ASN A 75 -2.16 13.14 17.62
C ASN A 75 -0.70 13.34 18.07
N ASN A 76 0.13 12.29 18.05
CA ASN A 76 1.53 12.37 18.43
C ASN A 76 2.42 12.68 17.21
N LEU A 77 3.33 13.64 17.30
CA LEU A 77 4.36 13.89 16.27
C LEU A 77 5.14 12.60 15.92
N LYS A 78 5.38 11.74 16.91
CA LYS A 78 6.00 10.42 16.70
C LYS A 78 5.14 9.51 15.82
N TRP A 79 3.81 9.50 16.00
CA TRP A 79 2.88 8.73 15.15
C TRP A 79 3.05 9.10 13.69
N LYS A 80 3.01 10.41 13.39
CA LYS A 80 3.15 10.92 12.02
C LYS A 80 4.50 10.53 11.42
N LYS A 81 5.59 10.64 12.19
CA LYS A 81 6.94 10.25 11.76
C LYS A 81 7.01 8.77 11.38
N TYR A 82 6.51 7.87 12.25
CA TYR A 82 6.53 6.44 11.98
C TYR A 82 5.61 6.04 10.83
N HIS A 83 4.41 6.62 10.75
CA HIS A 83 3.49 6.34 9.67
C HIS A 83 4.07 6.75 8.31
N ILE A 84 4.68 7.95 8.21
CA ILE A 84 5.34 8.39 6.97
C ILE A 84 6.52 7.48 6.63
N LEU A 85 7.37 7.14 7.61
CA LEU A 85 8.53 6.28 7.38
C LEU A 85 8.11 4.90 6.85
N LEU A 86 7.13 4.26 7.48
CA LEU A 86 6.60 2.97 7.05
C LEU A 86 5.94 3.07 5.65
N SER A 87 5.22 4.16 5.36
CA SER A 87 4.62 4.40 4.05
C SER A 87 5.67 4.59 2.94
N ILE A 88 6.83 5.20 3.25
CA ILE A 88 7.96 5.30 2.30
C ILE A 88 8.53 3.90 2.01
N ILE A 89 8.77 3.09 3.04
CA ILE A 89 9.25 1.71 2.89
C ILE A 89 8.28 0.89 2.03
N PHE A 90 6.98 0.96 2.34
CA PHE A 90 5.93 0.33 1.55
C PHE A 90 5.95 0.78 0.08
N SER A 91 6.06 2.09 -0.16
CA SER A 91 6.08 2.64 -1.52
C SER A 91 7.30 2.17 -2.32
N ILE A 92 8.47 2.09 -1.68
CA ILE A 92 9.69 1.54 -2.31
C ILE A 92 9.48 0.07 -2.66
N LEU A 93 8.91 -0.73 -1.76
CA LEU A 93 8.61 -2.15 -2.03
C LEU A 93 7.64 -2.32 -3.21
N VAL A 94 6.63 -1.45 -3.34
CA VAL A 94 5.71 -1.45 -4.49
C VAL A 94 6.47 -1.14 -5.79
N VAL A 95 7.36 -0.14 -5.79
CA VAL A 95 8.18 0.18 -6.98
C VAL A 95 9.08 -0.99 -7.36
N ILE A 96 9.78 -1.60 -6.39
CA ILE A 96 10.62 -2.79 -6.62
C ILE A 96 9.79 -3.92 -7.22
N HIS A 97 8.60 -4.19 -6.66
CA HIS A 97 7.70 -5.23 -7.16
C HIS A 97 7.28 -4.97 -8.61
N ILE A 98 6.92 -3.72 -8.96
CA ILE A 98 6.55 -3.35 -10.32
C ILE A 98 7.75 -3.52 -11.28
N ILE A 99 8.95 -3.05 -10.90
CA ILE A 99 10.14 -3.20 -11.74
C ILE A 99 10.44 -4.67 -11.97
N GLN A 100 10.44 -5.49 -10.91
CA GLN A 100 10.66 -6.92 -11.05
C GLN A 100 9.61 -7.60 -11.92
N ALA A 101 8.32 -7.26 -11.76
CA ALA A 101 7.24 -7.84 -12.57
C ALA A 101 7.28 -7.44 -14.05
N ILE A 102 8.00 -6.36 -14.40
CA ILE A 102 8.19 -5.91 -15.79
C ILE A 102 9.47 -6.52 -16.40
N VAL A 103 10.53 -6.64 -15.60
CA VAL A 103 11.86 -7.05 -16.07
C VAL A 103 12.04 -8.58 -16.09
N LEU A 104 11.44 -9.29 -15.14
CA LEU A 104 11.54 -10.75 -14.95
C LEU A 104 10.23 -11.43 -15.33
#